data_AF-A0A6J5JLF4-F1
#
_entry.id   AF-A0A6J5JLF4-F1
#
_cell.length_a   1.000
_cell.length_b   1.000
_cell.length_c   1.000
_cell.angle_alpha   90.00
_cell.angle_beta   90.00
_cell.angle_gamma   90.00
#
_symmetry.space_group_name_H-M   'P 1'
#
loop_
_entity.id
_entity.type
_entity.pdbx_description
1 polymer ?
#
loop_
_entity_poly.entity_id
_entity_poly.type
_entity_poly.pdbx_seq_one_letter_code
_entity_poly.pdbx_strand_id
1 'polypeptide(L)'
;MRDLIKARAAHLKRVQSKKEAVQASVRELADTLESELGHLQVSGESSIVRVEAPPGVAESPTELRWRFENHRLLVVAGDDLSDVARRDIYDGFSGYLESTWTPDRCPEYWLAPLLATEVVTSLVHNIGGDRLDDKEARLDGVLAAVRTLLSAESAAIDAEMSESLDAAGDDNLVRLWQDAVDATYAETADALTRCSRFLEATCAKILRERGIALPKDKSMSPLVKACLDTLTWPDAKEAEEDVRRLLGGIQGICGAIGALRTHFGTAHGASSHLPPLDPGYAVFVKQATVAAAHFLLNRHQVNPPVPRTDDASSAPR
;
A
#
# COMPACT_ATOMS: atom_id res chain seq x y z
N MET A 1 4.48 -29.28 -68.15
CA MET A 1 3.10 -28.94 -67.70
C MET A 1 2.81 -29.43 -66.27
N ARG A 2 2.89 -30.74 -65.99
CA ARG A 2 2.65 -31.30 -64.63
C ARG A 2 3.53 -30.69 -63.54
N ASP A 3 4.82 -30.47 -63.81
CA ASP A 3 5.75 -29.90 -62.80
C ASP A 3 5.50 -28.41 -62.55
N LEU A 4 5.09 -27.65 -63.57
CA LEU A 4 4.67 -26.25 -63.43
C LEU A 4 3.42 -26.12 -62.55
N ILE A 5 2.45 -27.03 -62.72
CA ILE A 5 1.23 -27.08 -61.88
C ILE A 5 1.59 -27.41 -60.43
N LYS A 6 2.47 -28.40 -60.19
CA LYS A 6 2.96 -28.73 -58.85
C LYS A 6 3.68 -27.57 -58.19
N ALA A 7 4.53 -26.84 -58.93
CA ALA A 7 5.23 -25.67 -58.41
C ALA A 7 4.26 -24.55 -58.02
N ARG A 8 3.22 -24.29 -58.83
CA ARG A 8 2.18 -23.30 -58.53
C ARG A 8 1.34 -23.70 -57.31
N ALA A 9 0.96 -24.97 -57.21
CA ALA A 9 0.22 -25.50 -56.06
C ALA A 9 1.03 -25.39 -54.76
N ALA A 10 2.32 -25.72 -54.80
CA ALA A 10 3.21 -25.57 -53.65
C ALA A 10 3.36 -24.09 -53.23
N HIS A 11 3.42 -23.17 -54.20
CA HIS A 11 3.44 -21.74 -53.93
C HIS A 11 2.14 -21.26 -53.25
N LEU A 12 0.97 -21.66 -53.76
CA LEU A 12 -0.33 -21.32 -53.16
C LEU A 12 -0.44 -21.87 -51.73
N LYS A 13 0.02 -23.09 -51.49
CA LYS A 13 0.06 -23.68 -50.14
C LYS A 13 0.93 -22.87 -49.19
N ARG A 14 2.12 -22.43 -49.62
CA ARG A 14 2.99 -21.57 -48.80
C ARG A 14 2.35 -20.22 -48.48
N VAL A 15 1.66 -19.61 -49.43
CA VAL A 15 0.92 -18.37 -49.19
C VAL A 15 -0.16 -18.61 -48.14
N GLN A 16 -0.98 -19.65 -48.30
CA GLN A 16 -2.03 -20.01 -47.34
C GLN A 16 -1.49 -20.20 -45.92
N SER A 17 -0.39 -20.94 -45.75
CA SER A 17 0.22 -21.13 -44.43
C SER A 17 0.72 -19.83 -43.80
N LYS A 18 1.19 -18.86 -44.59
CA LYS A 18 1.57 -17.54 -44.07
C LYS A 18 0.36 -16.72 -43.62
N LYS A 19 -0.77 -16.82 -44.32
CA LYS A 19 -2.03 -16.15 -43.92
C LYS A 19 -2.54 -16.67 -42.58
N GLU A 20 -2.50 -17.99 -42.40
CA GLU A 20 -2.87 -18.65 -41.14
C GLU A 20 -1.94 -18.20 -40.00
N ALA A 21 -0.64 -18.05 -40.25
CA ALA A 21 0.30 -17.55 -39.26
C ALA A 21 0.00 -16.10 -38.84
N VAL A 22 -0.32 -15.21 -39.79
CA VAL A 22 -0.74 -13.81 -39.48
C VAL A 22 -1.98 -13.81 -38.59
N GLN A 23 -3.00 -14.60 -38.92
CA GLN A 23 -4.21 -14.69 -38.09
C GLN A 23 -3.92 -15.25 -36.69
N ALA A 24 -3.04 -16.25 -36.59
CA ALA A 24 -2.64 -16.81 -35.30
C ALA A 24 -1.93 -15.75 -34.43
N SER A 25 -1.03 -14.96 -35.00
CA SER A 25 -0.34 -13.89 -34.27
C SER A 25 -1.29 -12.77 -33.81
N VAL A 26 -2.31 -12.44 -34.61
CA VAL A 26 -3.35 -11.47 -34.18
C VAL A 26 -4.16 -12.00 -32.99
N ARG A 27 -4.52 -13.30 -32.99
CA ARG A 27 -5.23 -13.91 -31.87
C ARG A 27 -4.36 -13.93 -30.62
N GLU A 28 -3.09 -14.31 -30.74
CA GLU A 28 -2.13 -14.29 -29.63
C GLU A 28 -2.01 -12.87 -29.02
N LEU A 29 -1.92 -11.83 -29.86
CA LEU A 29 -1.91 -10.45 -29.41
C LEU A 29 -3.21 -10.07 -28.67
N ALA A 30 -4.37 -10.42 -29.24
CA ALA A 30 -5.67 -10.13 -28.64
C ALA A 30 -5.85 -10.83 -27.28
N ASP A 31 -5.53 -12.12 -27.21
CA ASP A 31 -5.61 -12.94 -25.99
C ASP A 31 -4.66 -12.41 -24.91
N THR A 32 -3.44 -12.00 -25.30
CA THR A 32 -2.47 -11.40 -24.38
C THR A 32 -2.97 -10.07 -23.81
N LEU A 33 -3.48 -9.18 -24.67
CA LEU A 33 -4.05 -7.90 -24.21
C LEU A 33 -5.27 -8.10 -23.31
N GLU A 34 -6.15 -9.06 -23.61
CA GLU A 34 -7.31 -9.37 -22.78
C GLU A 34 -6.90 -9.98 -21.42
N SER A 35 -5.93 -10.90 -21.40
CA SER A 35 -5.42 -11.50 -20.17
C SER A 35 -4.77 -10.47 -19.25
N GLU A 36 -3.88 -9.64 -19.79
CA GLU A 36 -3.09 -8.68 -19.00
C GLU A 36 -3.87 -7.41 -18.65
N LEU A 37 -4.79 -6.96 -19.51
CA LEU A 37 -5.45 -5.65 -19.38
C LEU A 37 -6.98 -5.74 -19.30
N GLY A 38 -7.58 -6.90 -19.53
CA GLY A 38 -9.04 -7.08 -19.55
C GLY A 38 -9.73 -6.89 -18.21
N HIS A 39 -8.97 -6.81 -17.11
CA HIS A 39 -9.49 -6.45 -15.79
C HIS A 39 -9.34 -4.95 -15.46
N LEU A 40 -8.66 -4.19 -16.32
CA LEU A 40 -8.36 -2.76 -16.14
C LEU A 40 -9.27 -1.91 -17.04
N GLN A 41 -9.65 -0.73 -16.55
CA GLN A 41 -10.42 0.26 -17.31
C GLN A 41 -9.45 1.12 -18.15
N VAL A 42 -8.89 0.52 -19.20
CA VAL A 42 -7.91 1.16 -20.10
C VAL A 42 -8.39 1.11 -21.54
N SER A 43 -8.01 2.13 -22.31
CA SER A 43 -8.15 2.16 -23.76
C SER A 43 -6.89 2.75 -24.38
N GLY A 44 -6.71 2.48 -25.67
CA GLY A 44 -5.59 2.99 -26.45
C GLY A 44 -5.74 2.68 -27.93
N GLU A 45 -5.05 3.45 -28.75
CA GLU A 45 -5.02 3.26 -30.20
C GLU A 45 -3.58 3.21 -30.71
N SER A 46 -3.33 2.43 -31.77
CA SER A 46 -2.04 2.47 -32.46
C SER A 46 -1.91 3.70 -33.35
N SER A 47 -0.69 3.94 -33.82
CA SER A 47 -0.45 4.74 -35.02
C SER A 47 -1.23 4.21 -36.21
N ILE A 48 -1.58 5.10 -37.12
CA ILE A 48 -2.29 4.78 -38.36
C ILE A 48 -1.33 4.16 -39.38
N VAL A 49 -1.79 3.11 -40.07
CA VAL A 49 -1.12 2.51 -41.23
C VAL A 49 -2.03 2.61 -42.46
N ARG A 50 -1.48 3.08 -43.58
CA ARG A 50 -2.22 3.16 -44.84
C ARG A 50 -1.97 1.89 -45.66
N VAL A 51 -3.05 1.26 -46.12
CA VAL A 51 -2.99 -0.01 -46.87
C VAL A 51 -3.64 0.16 -48.24
N GLU A 52 -2.97 -0.32 -49.28
CA GLU A 52 -3.51 -0.36 -50.65
C GLU A 52 -4.19 -1.70 -50.93
N ALA A 53 -5.31 -1.65 -51.66
CA ALA A 53 -6.02 -2.85 -52.07
C ALA A 53 -5.20 -3.69 -53.08
N PRO A 54 -5.18 -5.03 -52.97
CA PRO A 54 -4.49 -5.89 -53.92
C PRO A 54 -5.04 -5.74 -55.36
N PRO A 55 -4.22 -6.00 -56.40
CA PRO A 55 -4.68 -5.96 -57.79
C PRO A 55 -5.91 -6.87 -58.01
N GLY A 56 -7.01 -6.28 -58.49
CA GLY A 56 -8.28 -6.99 -58.72
C GLY A 56 -9.35 -6.77 -57.65
N VAL A 57 -9.03 -6.03 -56.58
CA VAL A 57 -10.00 -5.53 -55.60
C VAL A 57 -10.23 -4.04 -55.87
N ALA A 58 -11.47 -3.65 -56.15
CA ALA A 58 -11.83 -2.26 -56.43
C ALA A 58 -12.15 -1.51 -55.13
N GLU A 59 -11.14 -1.35 -54.27
CA GLU A 59 -11.23 -0.65 -52.99
C GLU A 59 -10.20 0.49 -52.94
N SER A 60 -10.59 1.63 -52.38
CA SER A 60 -9.68 2.77 -52.16
C SER A 60 -8.65 2.46 -51.08
N PRO A 61 -7.47 3.12 -51.08
CA PRO A 61 -6.52 3.02 -49.97
C PRO A 61 -7.22 3.29 -48.63
N THR A 62 -7.04 2.39 -47.67
CA THR A 62 -7.72 2.45 -46.37
C THR A 62 -6.71 2.78 -45.28
N GLU A 63 -7.06 3.69 -44.39
CA GLU A 63 -6.29 3.97 -43.18
C GLU A 63 -6.76 3.05 -42.05
N LEU A 64 -5.84 2.30 -41.46
CA LEU A 64 -6.12 1.31 -40.44
C LEU A 64 -5.37 1.64 -39.14
N ARG A 65 -5.97 1.31 -38.01
CA ARG A 65 -5.29 1.31 -36.70
C ARG A 65 -5.89 0.25 -35.80
N TRP A 66 -5.13 -0.18 -34.80
CA TRP A 66 -5.67 -0.91 -33.66
C TRP A 66 -6.36 0.04 -32.70
N ARG A 67 -7.46 -0.42 -32.11
CA ARG A 67 -8.08 0.17 -30.94
C ARG A 67 -8.28 -0.94 -29.91
N PHE A 68 -7.74 -0.75 -28.71
CA PHE A 68 -8.07 -1.57 -27.56
C PHE A 68 -9.05 -0.78 -26.69
N GLU A 69 -10.27 -1.29 -26.54
CA GLU A 69 -11.32 -0.66 -25.75
C GLU A 69 -12.31 -1.74 -25.30
N ASN A 70 -12.96 -1.55 -24.15
CA ASN A 70 -13.96 -2.48 -23.63
C ASN A 70 -13.45 -3.92 -23.56
N HIS A 71 -12.18 -4.08 -23.18
CA HIS A 71 -11.48 -5.36 -23.02
C HIS A 71 -11.32 -6.16 -24.33
N ARG A 72 -11.35 -5.50 -25.50
CA ARG A 72 -11.22 -6.16 -26.81
C ARG A 72 -10.30 -5.39 -27.75
N LEU A 73 -9.59 -6.14 -28.59
CA LEU A 73 -8.82 -5.61 -29.70
C LEU A 73 -9.70 -5.49 -30.95
N LEU A 74 -9.72 -4.29 -31.54
CA LEU A 74 -10.55 -3.93 -32.68
C LEU A 74 -9.68 -3.29 -33.77
N VAL A 75 -10.03 -3.54 -35.04
CA VAL A 75 -9.48 -2.82 -36.19
C VAL A 75 -10.40 -1.66 -36.51
N VAL A 76 -9.86 -0.45 -36.58
CA VAL A 76 -10.60 0.74 -37.01
C VAL A 76 -10.12 1.11 -38.40
N ALA A 77 -11.05 1.18 -39.35
CA ALA A 77 -10.81 1.61 -40.71
C ALA A 77 -11.44 3.00 -40.93
N GLY A 78 -10.62 3.95 -41.37
CA GLY A 78 -11.06 5.27 -41.82
C GLY A 78 -11.18 5.31 -43.34
N ASP A 79 -12.31 5.82 -43.85
CA ASP A 79 -12.47 6.11 -45.27
C ASP A 79 -11.65 7.36 -45.65
N ASP A 80 -10.70 7.21 -46.57
CA ASP A 80 -10.07 8.32 -47.27
C ASP A 80 -11.10 8.92 -48.25
N LEU A 81 -11.95 9.84 -47.76
CA LEU A 81 -12.87 10.61 -48.58
C LEU A 81 -12.10 11.65 -49.42
N SER A 82 -11.19 11.21 -50.29
CA SER A 82 -10.42 12.13 -51.14
C SER A 82 -11.01 12.41 -52.51
N ASP A 83 -12.14 11.83 -52.97
CA ASP A 83 -12.57 12.14 -54.36
C ASP A 83 -14.07 12.25 -54.74
N VAL A 84 -15.07 12.15 -53.83
CA VAL A 84 -16.50 12.33 -54.26
C VAL A 84 -17.38 13.23 -53.38
N ALA A 85 -16.99 13.60 -52.15
CA ALA A 85 -17.89 14.35 -51.24
C ALA A 85 -17.54 15.85 -51.06
N ARG A 86 -17.00 16.52 -52.09
CA ARG A 86 -16.87 17.99 -52.09
C ARG A 86 -18.02 18.74 -52.77
N ARG A 87 -19.08 18.05 -53.17
CA ARG A 87 -20.32 18.69 -53.61
C ARG A 87 -21.47 18.32 -52.68
N ASP A 88 -21.89 19.35 -51.95
CA ASP A 88 -23.21 19.55 -51.39
C ASP A 88 -23.56 18.77 -50.12
N ILE A 89 -23.01 19.19 -48.98
CA ILE A 89 -23.69 19.07 -47.69
C ILE A 89 -23.60 20.40 -46.93
N TYR A 90 -24.64 21.23 -47.10
CA TYR A 90 -25.08 22.21 -46.12
C TYR A 90 -25.91 21.46 -45.07
N ASP A 91 -25.26 20.89 -44.06
CA ASP A 91 -25.80 20.75 -42.71
C ASP A 91 -24.69 20.27 -41.78
N GLY A 92 -24.59 20.85 -40.58
CA GLY A 92 -23.43 20.80 -39.69
C GLY A 92 -23.14 19.46 -39.02
N PHE A 93 -22.96 18.38 -39.79
CA PHE A 93 -22.57 17.05 -39.30
C PHE A 93 -21.50 16.41 -40.19
N SER A 94 -20.24 16.84 -40.06
CA SER A 94 -19.07 16.11 -40.61
C SER A 94 -18.77 14.92 -39.70
N GLY A 95 -19.66 13.92 -39.68
CA GLY A 95 -19.42 12.66 -38.99
C GLY A 95 -18.38 11.85 -39.75
N TYR A 96 -17.18 11.70 -39.19
CA TYR A 96 -16.21 10.71 -39.61
C TYR A 96 -16.88 9.32 -39.54
N LEU A 97 -17.10 8.65 -40.68
CA LEU A 97 -17.58 7.27 -40.70
C LEU A 97 -16.41 6.33 -40.41
N GLU A 98 -16.01 6.21 -39.15
CA GLU A 98 -15.07 5.16 -38.73
C GLU A 98 -15.80 3.82 -38.65
N SER A 99 -15.29 2.81 -39.35
CA SER A 99 -15.83 1.45 -39.28
C SER A 99 -14.96 0.58 -38.38
N THR A 100 -15.58 -0.07 -37.38
CA THR A 100 -14.88 -0.92 -36.42
C THR A 100 -15.12 -2.40 -36.72
N TRP A 101 -14.05 -3.18 -36.75
CA TRP A 101 -14.06 -4.58 -37.14
C TRP A 101 -13.40 -5.45 -36.07
N THR A 102 -13.94 -6.65 -35.87
CA THR A 102 -13.25 -7.71 -35.14
C THR A 102 -12.13 -8.28 -36.01
N PRO A 103 -10.95 -8.61 -35.45
CA PRO A 103 -9.82 -9.03 -36.27
C PRO A 103 -10.09 -10.29 -37.11
N ASP A 104 -10.90 -11.24 -36.61
CA ASP A 104 -11.29 -12.46 -37.35
C ASP A 104 -12.14 -12.18 -38.62
N ARG A 105 -12.72 -10.98 -38.73
CA ARG A 105 -13.53 -10.55 -39.89
C ARG A 105 -12.75 -9.67 -40.86
N CYS A 106 -11.49 -9.37 -40.59
CA CYS A 106 -10.68 -8.49 -41.41
C CYS A 106 -9.96 -9.26 -42.54
N PRO A 107 -9.78 -8.65 -43.73
CA PRO A 107 -8.93 -9.20 -44.77
C PRO A 107 -7.48 -9.38 -44.28
N GLU A 108 -6.80 -10.43 -44.72
CA GLU A 108 -5.40 -10.69 -44.33
C GLU A 108 -4.44 -9.57 -44.74
N TYR A 109 -4.70 -8.91 -45.87
CA TYR A 109 -3.88 -7.79 -46.33
C TYR A 109 -4.03 -6.53 -45.45
N TRP A 110 -5.05 -6.45 -44.59
CA TRP A 110 -5.18 -5.44 -43.53
C TRP A 110 -4.41 -5.83 -42.27
N LEU A 111 -4.48 -7.11 -41.88
CA LEU A 111 -3.90 -7.60 -40.64
C LEU A 111 -2.36 -7.58 -40.67
N ALA A 112 -1.74 -7.91 -41.81
CA ALA A 112 -0.28 -7.97 -41.88
C ALA A 112 0.42 -6.62 -41.61
N PRO A 113 0.00 -5.48 -42.20
CA PRO A 113 0.55 -4.16 -41.85
C PRO A 113 0.27 -3.73 -40.40
N LEU A 114 -0.88 -4.11 -39.85
CA LEU A 114 -1.24 -3.81 -38.47
C LEU A 114 -0.38 -4.56 -37.45
N LEU A 115 0.18 -5.71 -37.82
CA LEU A 115 1.16 -6.44 -37.01
C LEU A 115 2.60 -5.90 -37.13
N ALA A 116 2.83 -4.83 -37.90
CA ALA A 116 4.15 -4.18 -37.93
C ALA A 116 4.57 -3.77 -36.52
N THR A 117 5.84 -3.97 -36.19
CA THR A 117 6.38 -3.76 -34.84
C THR A 117 6.09 -2.36 -34.34
N GLU A 118 6.24 -1.35 -35.19
CA GLU A 118 6.01 0.05 -34.86
C GLU A 118 4.54 0.30 -34.47
N VAL A 119 3.61 -0.33 -35.17
CA VAL A 119 2.16 -0.20 -34.93
C VAL A 119 1.79 -0.87 -33.61
N VAL A 120 2.25 -2.11 -33.37
CA VAL A 120 1.97 -2.83 -32.11
C VAL A 120 2.63 -2.13 -30.92
N THR A 121 3.88 -1.67 -31.04
CA THR A 121 4.56 -0.92 -29.97
C THR A 121 3.83 0.39 -29.65
N SER A 122 3.35 1.11 -30.66
CA SER A 122 2.55 2.32 -30.44
C SER A 122 1.23 2.04 -29.72
N LEU A 123 0.55 0.93 -30.05
CA LEU A 123 -0.66 0.52 -29.34
C LEU A 123 -0.36 0.30 -27.85
N VAL A 124 0.65 -0.51 -27.54
CA VAL A 124 1.03 -0.84 -26.16
C VAL A 124 1.40 0.42 -25.38
N HIS A 125 2.13 1.35 -25.99
CA HIS A 125 2.50 2.61 -25.35
C HIS A 125 1.30 3.53 -25.08
N ASN A 126 0.33 3.56 -25.98
CA ASN A 126 -0.83 4.45 -25.87
C ASN A 126 -1.96 3.88 -24.99
N ILE A 127 -1.93 2.58 -24.66
CA ILE A 127 -2.87 1.97 -23.72
C ILE A 127 -2.69 2.58 -22.32
N GLY A 128 -3.75 3.14 -21.77
CA GLY A 128 -3.71 3.90 -20.50
C GLY A 128 -3.46 5.41 -20.68
N GLY A 129 -3.21 5.82 -21.93
CA GLY A 129 -3.02 7.20 -22.39
C GLY A 129 -1.61 7.74 -22.15
N ASP A 130 -1.25 8.79 -22.88
CA ASP A 130 0.09 9.41 -22.96
C ASP A 130 0.68 9.92 -21.62
N ARG A 131 -0.08 9.83 -20.52
CA ARG A 131 0.25 10.39 -19.21
C ARG A 131 0.07 9.37 -18.08
N LEU A 132 0.11 8.08 -18.38
CA LEU A 132 0.03 7.04 -17.34
C LEU A 132 1.16 7.21 -16.32
N ASP A 133 2.39 7.35 -16.81
CA ASP A 133 3.60 7.57 -15.99
C ASP A 133 3.47 8.85 -15.14
N ASP A 134 2.97 9.95 -15.72
CA ASP A 134 2.69 11.21 -15.00
C ASP A 134 1.68 11.02 -13.86
N LYS A 135 0.63 10.22 -14.10
CA LYS A 135 -0.41 9.94 -13.10
C LYS A 135 0.16 9.11 -11.96
N GLU A 136 0.94 8.08 -12.28
CA GLU A 136 1.64 7.24 -11.29
C GLU A 136 2.57 8.10 -10.42
N ALA A 137 3.46 8.88 -11.05
CA ALA A 137 4.38 9.77 -10.34
C ALA A 137 3.66 10.77 -9.42
N ARG A 138 2.51 11.31 -9.86
CA ARG A 138 1.68 12.20 -9.02
C ARG A 138 1.09 11.46 -7.82
N LEU A 139 0.57 10.25 -8.01
CA LEU A 139 0.01 9.44 -6.92
C LEU A 139 1.09 9.08 -5.91
N ASP A 140 2.28 8.70 -6.37
CA ASP A 140 3.43 8.43 -5.51
C ASP A 140 3.79 9.65 -4.66
N GLY A 141 3.84 10.84 -5.27
CA GLY A 141 4.08 12.09 -4.54
C GLY A 141 3.04 12.36 -3.45
N VAL A 142 1.75 12.14 -3.74
CA VAL A 142 0.68 12.31 -2.74
C VAL A 142 0.80 11.27 -1.62
N LEU A 143 1.04 10.00 -1.95
CA LEU A 143 1.20 8.94 -0.95
C LEU A 143 2.41 9.20 -0.05
N ALA A 144 3.53 9.69 -0.60
CA ALA A 144 4.70 10.09 0.17
C ALA A 144 4.41 11.27 1.11
N ALA A 145 3.67 12.28 0.64
CA ALA A 145 3.27 13.42 1.46
C ALA A 145 2.35 12.99 2.63
N VAL A 146 1.36 12.13 2.36
CA VAL A 146 0.46 11.58 3.39
C VAL A 146 1.25 10.78 4.43
N ARG A 147 2.18 9.92 4.01
CA ARG A 147 3.06 9.18 4.93
C ARG A 147 3.88 10.11 5.83
N THR A 148 4.37 11.22 5.28
CA THR A 148 5.14 12.23 6.02
C THR A 148 4.28 12.95 7.07
N LEU A 149 3.02 13.28 6.73
CA LEU A 149 2.09 13.88 7.68
C LEU A 149 1.75 12.93 8.84
N LEU A 150 1.46 11.66 8.51
CA LEU A 150 1.16 10.64 9.53
C LEU A 150 2.36 10.35 10.44
N SER A 151 3.59 10.34 9.90
CA SER A 151 4.78 10.18 10.73
C SER A 151 5.06 11.40 11.62
N ALA A 152 4.71 12.61 11.18
CA ALA A 152 4.84 13.82 11.98
C ALA A 152 3.92 13.81 13.21
N GLU A 153 2.67 13.33 13.09
CA GLU A 153 1.77 13.16 14.24
C GLU A 153 2.33 12.15 15.25
N SER A 154 2.87 11.04 14.75
CA SER A 154 3.55 10.05 15.59
C SER A 154 4.76 10.64 16.31
N ALA A 155 5.56 11.48 15.64
CA ALA A 155 6.71 12.16 16.24
C ALA A 155 6.32 13.20 17.30
N ALA A 156 5.17 13.88 17.13
CA ALA A 156 4.66 14.82 18.12
C ALA A 156 4.33 14.12 19.45
N ILE A 157 3.70 12.93 19.38
CA ILE A 157 3.43 12.09 20.57
C ILE A 157 4.75 11.62 21.22
N ASP A 158 5.75 11.26 20.42
CA ASP A 158 7.05 10.82 20.92
C ASP A 158 7.80 11.96 21.63
N ALA A 159 7.66 13.20 21.13
CA ALA A 159 8.21 14.41 21.74
C ALA A 159 7.51 14.77 23.06
N GLU A 160 6.17 14.72 23.12
CA GLU A 160 5.40 14.96 24.34
C GLU A 160 5.80 13.97 25.46
N MET A 161 5.99 12.69 25.11
CA MET A 161 6.47 11.70 26.09
C MET A 161 7.87 12.00 26.59
N SER A 162 8.77 12.46 25.71
CA SER A 162 10.14 12.82 26.08
C SER A 162 10.15 14.00 27.06
N GLU A 163 9.33 15.03 26.81
CA GLU A 163 9.16 16.17 27.71
C GLU A 163 8.63 15.75 29.09
N SER A 164 7.66 14.83 29.12
CA SER A 164 7.12 14.26 30.37
C SER A 164 8.17 13.49 31.19
N LEU A 165 9.06 12.76 30.51
CA LEU A 165 10.16 12.03 31.12
C LEU A 165 11.25 12.96 31.65
N ASP A 166 11.58 14.02 30.91
CA ASP A 166 12.51 15.06 31.36
C ASP A 166 11.99 15.76 32.62
N ALA A 167 10.69 16.07 32.65
CA ALA A 167 10.03 16.62 33.85
C ALA A 167 10.04 15.64 35.04
N ALA A 168 10.03 14.32 34.79
CA ALA A 168 10.15 13.29 35.81
C ALA A 168 11.61 13.07 36.30
N GLY A 169 12.61 13.62 35.60
CA GLY A 169 14.02 13.58 35.98
C GLY A 169 14.65 12.18 35.98
N ASP A 170 14.27 11.29 35.06
CA ASP A 170 14.79 9.91 34.97
C ASP A 170 15.50 9.63 33.65
N ASP A 171 16.80 9.91 33.60
CA ASP A 171 17.67 9.72 32.43
C ASP A 171 17.61 8.28 31.88
N ASN A 172 17.38 7.28 32.73
CA ASN A 172 17.28 5.89 32.29
C ASN A 172 15.95 5.64 31.56
N LEU A 173 14.83 6.21 32.02
CA LEU A 173 13.57 6.14 31.28
C LEU A 173 13.65 6.90 29.97
N VAL A 174 14.29 8.08 29.91
CA VAL A 174 14.52 8.82 28.67
C VAL A 174 15.27 7.94 27.65
N ARG A 175 16.37 7.31 28.07
CA ARG A 175 17.15 6.41 27.21
C ARG A 175 16.34 5.20 26.74
N LEU A 176 15.57 4.56 27.64
CA LEU A 176 14.74 3.41 27.30
C LEU A 176 13.60 3.78 26.33
N TRP A 177 13.08 5.00 26.43
CA TRP A 177 12.07 5.53 25.52
C TRP A 177 12.65 5.76 24.13
N GLN A 178 13.79 6.46 24.03
CA GLN A 178 14.47 6.67 22.75
C GLN A 178 14.83 5.35 22.06
N ASP A 179 15.37 4.39 22.83
CA ASP A 179 15.65 3.03 22.36
C ASP A 179 14.41 2.36 21.73
N ALA A 180 13.22 2.56 22.32
CA ALA A 180 11.97 1.98 21.83
C ALA A 180 11.44 2.69 20.56
N VAL A 181 11.56 4.02 20.49
CA VAL A 181 11.23 4.81 19.29
C VAL A 181 12.09 4.36 18.11
N ASP A 182 13.41 4.27 18.30
CA ASP A 182 14.35 3.90 17.23
C ASP A 182 14.07 2.48 16.70
N ALA A 183 13.79 1.53 17.59
CA ALA A 183 13.49 0.15 17.20
C ALA A 183 12.16 0.03 16.43
N THR A 184 11.18 0.91 16.68
CA THR A 184 9.86 0.87 16.02
C THR A 184 9.97 0.98 14.50
N TYR A 185 10.95 1.74 14.00
CA TYR A 185 11.17 1.91 12.57
C TYR A 185 12.20 0.93 11.99
N ALA A 186 12.86 0.13 12.83
CA ALA A 186 13.92 -0.79 12.42
C ALA A 186 13.45 -2.25 12.36
N GLU A 187 12.87 -2.77 13.45
CA GLU A 187 12.52 -4.19 13.56
C GLU A 187 11.41 -4.41 14.60
N THR A 188 10.34 -5.11 14.20
CA THR A 188 9.14 -5.29 15.02
C THR A 188 9.42 -6.02 16.33
N ALA A 189 10.16 -7.13 16.33
CA ALA A 189 10.44 -7.90 17.54
C ALA A 189 11.23 -7.09 18.59
N ASP A 190 12.17 -6.27 18.15
CA ASP A 190 12.97 -5.40 18.99
C ASP A 190 12.11 -4.27 19.56
N ALA A 191 11.24 -3.67 18.73
CA ALA A 191 10.29 -2.66 19.17
C ALA A 191 9.36 -3.19 20.29
N LEU A 192 8.79 -4.39 20.12
CA LEU A 192 7.97 -5.05 21.13
C LEU A 192 8.73 -5.24 22.45
N THR A 193 9.99 -5.64 22.34
CA THR A 193 10.85 -5.91 23.50
C THR A 193 11.16 -4.63 24.25
N ARG A 194 11.56 -3.57 23.54
CA ARG A 194 11.92 -2.28 24.14
C ARG A 194 10.73 -1.55 24.72
N CYS A 195 9.59 -1.53 24.03
CA CYS A 195 8.34 -0.98 24.55
C CYS A 195 7.92 -1.68 25.86
N SER A 196 7.94 -3.01 25.89
CA SER A 196 7.63 -3.76 27.12
C SER A 196 8.65 -3.49 28.23
N ARG A 197 9.95 -3.39 27.94
CA ARG A 197 10.96 -3.05 28.95
C ARG A 197 10.77 -1.64 29.51
N PHE A 198 10.39 -0.69 28.67
CA PHE A 198 10.11 0.69 29.07
C PHE A 198 8.88 0.77 30.00
N LEU A 199 7.79 0.06 29.69
CA LEU A 199 6.62 -0.03 30.57
C LEU A 199 6.96 -0.66 31.92
N GLU A 200 7.70 -1.78 31.92
CA GLU A 200 8.14 -2.43 33.16
C GLU A 200 9.00 -1.51 34.03
N ALA A 201 9.92 -0.77 33.41
CA ALA A 201 10.75 0.21 34.11
C ALA A 201 9.93 1.37 34.69
N THR A 202 8.98 1.91 33.91
CA THR A 202 8.05 2.97 34.33
C THR A 202 7.23 2.53 35.54
N CYS A 203 6.60 1.35 35.47
CA CYS A 203 5.82 0.82 36.59
C CYS A 203 6.70 0.59 37.84
N ALA A 204 7.89 0.01 37.66
CA ALA A 204 8.79 -0.25 38.77
C ALA A 204 9.28 1.05 39.44
N LYS A 205 9.52 2.12 38.68
CA LYS A 205 9.84 3.46 39.21
C LYS A 205 8.72 3.97 40.11
N ILE A 206 7.50 4.05 39.57
CA ILE A 206 6.32 4.56 40.30
C ILE A 206 6.11 3.81 41.61
N LEU A 207 6.19 2.47 41.59
CA LEU A 207 6.02 1.67 42.81
C LEU A 207 7.11 1.95 43.85
N ARG A 208 8.37 2.08 43.42
CA ARG A 208 9.47 2.42 44.34
C ARG A 208 9.30 3.79 44.96
N GLU A 209 8.96 4.80 44.17
CA GLU A 209 8.75 6.18 44.64
C GLU A 209 7.55 6.29 45.59
N ARG A 210 6.50 5.49 45.34
CA ARG A 210 5.36 5.35 46.27
C ARG A 210 5.65 4.47 47.47
N GLY A 211 6.83 3.85 47.57
CA GLY A 211 7.23 3.00 48.67
C GLY A 211 6.46 1.68 48.76
N ILE A 212 5.94 1.19 47.62
CA ILE A 212 5.16 -0.04 47.50
C ILE A 212 6.08 -1.17 47.04
N ALA A 213 6.00 -2.32 47.71
CA ALA A 213 6.82 -3.48 47.36
C ALA A 213 6.46 -3.99 45.95
N LEU A 214 7.49 -4.28 45.15
CA LEU A 214 7.28 -4.90 43.85
C LEU A 214 6.58 -6.26 44.00
N PRO A 215 5.64 -6.62 43.12
CA PRO A 215 5.00 -7.92 43.13
C PRO A 215 6.03 -9.06 43.03
N LYS A 216 5.66 -10.24 43.57
CA LYS A 216 6.50 -11.45 43.49
C LYS A 216 6.74 -11.89 42.05
N ASP A 217 5.69 -11.85 41.23
CA ASP A 217 5.77 -12.00 39.78
C ASP A 217 5.96 -10.62 39.15
N LYS A 218 7.09 -10.40 38.48
CA LYS A 218 7.44 -9.14 37.82
C LYS A 218 7.03 -9.12 36.35
N SER A 219 6.15 -10.02 35.93
CA SER A 219 5.53 -9.93 34.60
C SER A 219 4.71 -8.65 34.46
N MET A 220 4.42 -8.27 33.22
CA MET A 220 3.79 -6.99 32.87
C MET A 220 2.47 -6.75 33.60
N SER A 221 1.57 -7.74 33.60
CA SER A 221 0.21 -7.57 34.15
C SER A 221 0.21 -7.33 35.67
N PRO A 222 0.93 -8.11 36.51
CA PRO A 222 1.09 -7.81 37.94
C PRO A 222 1.69 -6.45 38.24
N LEU A 223 2.71 -6.00 37.49
CA LEU A 223 3.35 -4.70 37.69
C LEU A 223 2.37 -3.55 37.41
N VAL A 224 1.69 -3.60 36.26
CA VAL A 224 0.72 -2.57 35.86
C VAL A 224 -0.45 -2.53 36.83
N LYS A 225 -0.97 -3.69 37.23
CA LYS A 225 -2.03 -3.77 38.24
C LYS A 225 -1.62 -3.09 39.54
N ALA A 226 -0.44 -3.44 40.06
CA ALA A 226 0.08 -2.85 41.29
C ALA A 226 0.21 -1.32 41.17
N CYS A 227 0.62 -0.78 40.02
CA CYS A 227 0.65 0.67 39.78
C CYS A 227 -0.75 1.30 39.76
N LEU A 228 -1.69 0.68 39.06
CA LEU A 228 -3.07 1.19 38.95
C LEU A 228 -3.76 1.22 40.31
N ASP A 229 -3.50 0.23 41.16
CA ASP A 229 -4.02 0.16 42.54
C ASP A 229 -3.50 1.32 43.43
N THR A 230 -2.44 2.03 43.00
CA THR A 230 -1.90 3.20 43.71
C THR A 230 -2.55 4.52 43.32
N LEU A 231 -3.34 4.53 42.24
CA LEU A 231 -3.95 5.75 41.71
C LEU A 231 -5.18 6.14 42.52
N THR A 232 -5.35 7.43 42.76
CA THR A 232 -6.53 7.99 43.41
C THR A 232 -7.73 8.06 42.47
N TRP A 233 -8.89 7.69 42.99
CA TRP A 233 -10.18 7.70 42.31
C TRP A 233 -10.82 9.10 42.33
N PRO A 234 -11.64 9.45 41.33
CA PRO A 234 -12.43 10.67 41.37
C PRO A 234 -13.45 10.64 42.51
N ASP A 235 -13.72 11.79 43.13
CA ASP A 235 -14.72 11.92 44.21
C ASP A 235 -16.17 11.73 43.72
N ALA A 236 -16.40 11.86 42.41
CA ALA A 236 -17.71 11.68 41.77
C ALA A 236 -18.03 10.19 41.57
N LYS A 237 -19.05 9.69 42.28
CA LYS A 237 -19.47 8.28 42.24
C LYS A 237 -19.89 7.82 40.84
N GLU A 238 -20.48 8.71 40.06
CA GLU A 238 -20.90 8.44 38.69
C GLU A 238 -19.71 8.17 37.75
N ALA A 239 -18.53 8.73 38.06
CA ALA A 239 -17.31 8.53 37.25
C ALA A 239 -16.49 7.31 37.69
N GLU A 240 -16.78 6.71 38.84
CA GLU A 240 -15.96 5.65 39.43
C GLU A 240 -15.96 4.37 38.58
N GLU A 241 -17.14 3.97 38.08
CA GLU A 241 -17.28 2.79 37.23
C GLU A 241 -16.59 2.97 35.87
N ASP A 242 -16.79 4.13 35.24
CA ASP A 242 -16.19 4.44 33.94
C ASP A 242 -14.67 4.53 34.02
N VAL A 243 -14.13 5.17 35.06
CA VAL A 243 -12.68 5.21 35.32
C VAL A 243 -12.15 3.81 35.57
N ARG A 244 -12.85 2.98 36.35
CA ARG A 244 -12.42 1.59 36.59
C ARG A 244 -12.35 0.79 35.30
N ARG A 245 -13.33 0.96 34.40
CA ARG A 245 -13.33 0.31 33.09
C ARG A 245 -12.17 0.81 32.21
N LEU A 246 -11.89 2.11 32.22
CA LEU A 246 -10.76 2.70 31.49
C LEU A 246 -9.42 2.15 31.98
N LEU A 247 -9.19 2.13 33.30
CA LEU A 247 -7.97 1.58 33.90
C LEU A 247 -7.84 0.07 33.63
N GLY A 248 -8.96 -0.66 33.63
CA GLY A 248 -9.00 -2.05 33.19
C GLY A 248 -8.56 -2.23 31.73
N GLY A 249 -8.91 -1.28 30.86
CA GLY A 249 -8.41 -1.21 29.49
C GLY A 249 -6.90 -1.02 29.41
N ILE A 250 -6.33 -0.12 30.21
CA ILE A 250 -4.87 0.08 30.33
C ILE A 250 -4.19 -1.21 30.79
N GLN A 251 -4.73 -1.89 31.82
CA GLN A 251 -4.18 -3.16 32.28
C GLN A 251 -4.23 -4.22 31.18
N GLY A 252 -5.33 -4.31 30.45
CA GLY A 252 -5.52 -5.25 29.34
C GLY A 252 -4.52 -5.03 28.21
N ILE A 253 -4.36 -3.79 27.74
CA ILE A 253 -3.45 -3.47 26.64
C ILE A 253 -1.98 -3.69 27.04
N CYS A 254 -1.57 -3.29 28.25
CA CYS A 254 -0.22 -3.57 28.73
C CYS A 254 0.01 -5.09 28.86
N GLY A 255 -0.96 -5.83 29.38
CA GLY A 255 -0.90 -7.29 29.42
C GLY A 255 -0.68 -7.92 28.04
N ALA A 256 -1.39 -7.43 27.02
CA ALA A 256 -1.21 -7.86 25.63
C ALA A 256 0.19 -7.52 25.10
N ILE A 257 0.73 -6.35 25.39
CA ILE A 257 2.11 -5.96 25.03
C ILE A 257 3.14 -6.94 25.63
N GLY A 258 2.98 -7.29 26.91
CA GLY A 258 3.85 -8.28 27.56
C GLY A 258 3.77 -9.68 26.92
N ALA A 259 2.57 -10.10 26.50
CA ALA A 259 2.38 -11.35 25.77
C ALA A 259 3.02 -11.30 24.38
N LEU A 260 2.86 -10.19 23.65
CA LEU A 260 3.49 -9.98 22.35
C LEU A 260 5.02 -10.05 22.44
N ARG A 261 5.65 -9.40 23.44
CA ARG A 261 7.09 -9.57 23.70
C ARG A 261 7.45 -11.05 23.92
N THR A 262 6.63 -11.79 24.65
CA THR A 262 6.95 -13.19 25.00
C THR A 262 6.93 -14.10 23.76
N HIS A 263 6.00 -13.86 22.84
CA HIS A 263 5.83 -14.70 21.65
C HIS A 263 6.61 -14.22 20.42
N PHE A 264 6.81 -12.90 20.30
CA PHE A 264 7.33 -12.26 19.09
C PHE A 264 8.50 -11.29 19.35
N GLY A 265 9.02 -11.20 20.59
CA GLY A 265 10.14 -10.30 20.94
C GLY A 265 11.52 -10.87 20.64
N THR A 266 12.59 -10.18 21.05
CA THR A 266 13.99 -10.58 20.82
C THR A 266 14.56 -11.49 21.92
N ALA A 267 13.75 -11.86 22.93
CA ALA A 267 14.18 -12.71 24.03
C ALA A 267 14.47 -14.16 23.58
N HIS A 268 15.46 -14.80 24.20
CA HIS A 268 15.86 -16.18 23.92
C HIS A 268 14.68 -17.15 24.05
N GLY A 269 14.11 -17.52 22.90
CA GLY A 269 12.96 -18.43 22.78
C GLY A 269 11.91 -18.03 21.75
N ALA A 270 11.91 -16.77 21.28
CA ALA A 270 10.92 -16.28 20.30
C ALA A 270 11.17 -16.72 18.84
N SER A 271 12.24 -17.47 18.58
CA SER A 271 12.57 -17.99 17.27
C SER A 271 12.41 -19.52 17.21
N SER A 272 11.27 -20.01 16.72
CA SER A 272 11.29 -21.21 15.85
C SER A 272 10.01 -21.52 15.05
N HIS A 273 8.81 -21.02 15.39
CA HIS A 273 7.57 -21.53 14.73
C HIS A 273 6.49 -20.54 14.29
N LEU A 274 6.57 -19.24 14.64
CA LEU A 274 5.56 -18.25 14.24
C LEU A 274 6.13 -17.26 13.20
N PRO A 275 5.34 -16.88 12.18
CA PRO A 275 5.74 -15.82 11.26
C PRO A 275 5.88 -14.48 12.00
N PRO A 276 6.77 -13.58 11.54
CA PRO A 276 6.94 -12.26 12.15
C PRO A 276 5.67 -11.42 12.00
N LEU A 277 5.42 -10.53 12.97
CA LEU A 277 4.33 -9.55 12.90
C LEU A 277 4.68 -8.42 11.93
N ASP A 278 3.66 -7.88 11.25
CA ASP A 278 3.86 -6.74 10.37
C ASP A 278 4.28 -5.47 11.16
N PRO A 279 4.98 -4.51 10.53
CA PRO A 279 5.45 -3.30 11.20
C PRO A 279 4.34 -2.45 11.86
N GLY A 280 3.09 -2.58 11.43
CA GLY A 280 1.95 -1.90 12.06
C GLY A 280 1.78 -2.26 13.54
N TYR A 281 2.12 -3.50 13.93
CA TYR A 281 2.13 -3.90 15.34
C TYR A 281 3.19 -3.17 16.16
N ALA A 282 4.36 -2.89 15.59
CA ALA A 282 5.40 -2.11 16.26
C ALA A 282 4.89 -0.70 16.56
N VAL A 283 4.31 -0.04 15.55
CA VAL A 283 3.74 1.31 15.69
C VAL A 283 2.62 1.32 16.73
N PHE A 284 1.68 0.38 16.67
CA PHE A 284 0.58 0.31 17.63
C PHE A 284 1.08 0.07 19.06
N VAL A 285 1.98 -0.88 19.27
CA VAL A 285 2.54 -1.17 20.60
C VAL A 285 3.30 0.02 21.16
N LYS A 286 4.05 0.74 20.32
CA LYS A 286 4.69 2.00 20.71
C LYS A 286 3.67 3.04 21.16
N GLN A 287 2.62 3.29 20.38
CA GLN A 287 1.57 4.26 20.72
C GLN A 287 0.82 3.88 22.00
N ALA A 288 0.44 2.62 22.16
CA ALA A 288 -0.19 2.10 23.37
C ALA A 288 0.72 2.22 24.59
N THR A 289 2.02 2.00 24.40
CA THR A 289 3.05 2.16 25.43
C THR A 289 3.16 3.61 25.89
N VAL A 290 3.23 4.56 24.97
CA VAL A 290 3.25 6.00 25.32
C VAL A 290 1.99 6.37 26.07
N ALA A 291 0.81 6.05 25.53
CA ALA A 291 -0.45 6.42 26.15
C ALA A 291 -0.56 5.90 27.59
N ALA A 292 -0.20 4.64 27.83
CA ALA A 292 -0.21 4.05 29.16
C ALA A 292 0.85 4.66 30.09
N ALA A 293 2.11 4.74 29.63
CA ALA A 293 3.21 5.26 30.44
C ALA A 293 3.02 6.74 30.79
N HIS A 294 2.65 7.56 29.81
CA HIS A 294 2.36 8.98 29.98
C HIS A 294 1.26 9.20 31.01
N PHE A 295 0.13 8.47 30.88
CA PHE A 295 -0.96 8.56 31.84
C PHE A 295 -0.52 8.18 33.26
N LEU A 296 0.22 7.07 33.41
CA LEU A 296 0.70 6.61 34.72
C LEU A 296 1.66 7.60 35.37
N LEU A 297 2.61 8.14 34.60
CA LEU A 297 3.58 9.14 35.08
C LEU A 297 2.90 10.45 35.44
N ASN A 298 2.02 10.96 34.57
CA ASN A 298 1.27 12.19 34.84
C ASN A 298 0.44 12.07 36.13
N ARG A 299 -0.28 10.96 36.31
CA ARG A 299 -1.05 10.75 37.56
C ARG A 299 -0.14 10.55 38.77
N HIS A 300 1.06 10.02 38.59
CA HIS A 300 2.05 9.96 39.67
C HIS A 300 2.55 11.34 40.08
N GLN A 301 2.84 12.22 39.11
CA GLN A 301 3.30 13.59 39.36
C GLN A 301 2.21 14.47 40.00
N VAL A 302 0.97 14.38 39.51
CA VAL A 302 -0.17 15.18 40.03
C VAL A 302 -0.62 14.70 41.42
N ASN A 303 -0.41 13.43 41.76
CA ASN A 303 -0.68 12.88 43.09
C ASN A 303 0.57 12.24 43.71
N PRO A 304 1.50 13.08 44.21
CA PRO A 304 2.76 12.60 44.78
C PRO A 304 2.50 11.81 46.09
N PRO A 305 3.37 10.86 46.43
CA PRO A 305 3.25 10.10 47.66
C PRO A 305 3.35 11.02 48.89
N VAL A 306 2.55 10.72 49.93
CA VAL A 306 2.64 11.42 51.21
C VAL A 306 4.04 11.20 51.80
N PRO A 307 4.79 12.24 52.20
CA PRO A 307 6.12 12.10 52.78
C PRO A 307 6.08 11.18 54.01
N ARG A 308 7.03 10.25 54.11
CA ARG A 308 7.17 9.40 55.29
C ARG A 308 7.58 10.28 56.48
N THR A 309 6.82 10.22 57.57
CA THR A 309 7.06 10.97 58.83
C THR A 309 8.34 10.58 59.59
N ASP A 310 9.18 9.70 59.04
CA ASP A 310 10.36 9.17 59.74
C ASP A 310 11.63 10.02 59.51
N ASP A 311 11.63 10.94 58.55
CA ASP A 311 12.78 11.84 58.30
C ASP A 311 12.87 13.03 59.26
N ALA A 312 11.90 13.20 60.17
CA ALA A 312 11.90 14.28 61.17
C ALA A 312 12.66 13.93 62.48
N SER A 313 13.20 12.71 62.62
CA SER A 313 13.91 12.28 63.83
C SER A 313 15.40 12.02 63.60
N SER A 314 16.13 13.03 63.12
CA SER A 314 17.59 13.08 63.28
C SER A 314 18.13 14.51 63.33
N ALA A 315 17.75 15.25 64.37
CA ALA A 315 18.53 16.40 64.83
C ALA A 315 19.32 15.98 66.09
N PRO A 316 20.66 16.00 66.09
CA PRO A 316 21.43 15.72 67.28
C PRO A 316 21.36 16.91 68.27
N ARG A 317 21.30 16.57 69.56
CA ARG A 317 21.45 17.51 70.68
C ARG A 317 22.88 18.01 70.80
#